data_AF-A0ABD6MVB1-F1
#
_entry.id   AF-A0ABD6MVB1-F1
#
_cell.length_a   1.000
_cell.length_b   1.000
_cell.length_c   1.000
_cell.angle_alpha   90.00
_cell.angle_beta   90.00
_cell.angle_gamma   90.00
#
_symmetry.space_group_name_H-M   'P 1'
#
loop_
_entity.id
_entity.type
_entity.pdbx_description
1 polymer ?
#
loop_
_entity_poly.entity_id
_entity_poly.type
_entity_poly.pdbx_seq_one_letter_code
_entity_poly.pdbx_strand_id
1 'polypeptide(L)'
;MKATQSNRAAGIITIYDKDEVHRVLNVPDAGSGQTVHLDLPDFAAREIHMIGIPSAATITLNSKDVVNGEPKWWLKLKTTHQPAELAKADIDQYVNRNEKDTFIRAGLGILVIDKSKEPAEMDTLGKITVKVSAASHVPSADALAAALAQGEQP
;
A
#
# COMPACT_ATOMS: atom_id res chain seq x y z
N MET A 1 28.62 -4.30 12.82
CA MET A 1 28.57 -3.85 11.41
C MET A 1 27.14 -3.41 11.15
N LYS A 2 26.89 -2.12 10.91
CA LYS A 2 25.53 -1.64 10.58
C LYS A 2 25.15 -2.24 9.22
N ALA A 3 24.09 -3.04 9.18
CA ALA A 3 23.53 -3.48 7.92
C ALA A 3 23.13 -2.24 7.13
N THR A 4 23.85 -2.00 6.04
CA THR A 4 23.43 -1.07 4.99
C THR A 4 22.03 -1.51 4.59
N GLN A 5 21.00 -0.74 4.95
CA GLN A 5 19.66 -0.91 4.39
C GLN A 5 19.83 -0.69 2.88
N SER A 6 20.02 -1.78 2.15
CA SER A 6 19.95 -1.75 0.71
C SER A 6 18.54 -1.29 0.39
N ASN A 7 18.43 -0.21 -0.39
CA ASN A 7 17.17 0.33 -0.88
C ASN A 7 16.60 -0.64 -1.95
N ARG A 8 16.33 -1.89 -1.58
CA ARG A 8 15.81 -2.94 -2.46
C ARG A 8 14.30 -2.79 -2.50
N ALA A 9 13.77 -2.68 -3.73
CA ALA A 9 12.34 -2.77 -3.96
C ALA A 9 11.92 -4.23 -3.80
N ALA A 10 10.98 -4.50 -2.88
CA ALA A 10 10.37 -5.81 -2.72
C ALA A 10 9.25 -6.05 -3.73
N GLY A 11 8.51 -4.99 -4.06
CA GLY A 11 7.36 -5.06 -4.94
C GLY A 11 7.26 -3.85 -5.86
N ILE A 12 6.39 -3.97 -6.85
CA ILE A 12 6.21 -2.97 -7.90
C ILE A 12 4.71 -2.74 -8.08
N ILE A 13 4.31 -1.48 -8.11
CA ILE A 13 2.98 -1.06 -8.57
C ILE A 13 3.17 -0.35 -9.91
N THR A 14 2.51 -0.84 -10.95
CA THR A 14 2.51 -0.23 -12.28
C THR A 14 1.12 0.28 -12.63
N ILE A 15 1.05 1.51 -13.12
CA ILE A 15 -0.18 2.17 -13.56
C ILE A 15 -0.08 2.46 -15.04
N TYR A 16 -1.11 2.08 -15.79
CA TYR A 16 -1.17 2.21 -17.24
C TYR A 16 -2.26 3.21 -17.62
N ASP A 17 -2.06 3.94 -18.70
CA ASP A 17 -3.14 4.62 -19.41
C ASP A 17 -3.73 3.72 -20.50
N LYS A 18 -4.71 4.25 -21.25
CA LYS A 18 -5.37 3.53 -22.35
C LYS A 18 -4.43 3.15 -23.50
N ASP A 19 -3.28 3.81 -23.61
CA ASP A 19 -2.30 3.63 -24.69
C ASP A 19 -1.10 2.79 -24.20
N GLU A 20 -1.21 2.14 -23.03
CA GLU A 20 -0.19 1.31 -22.38
C GLU A 20 1.08 2.08 -21.96
N VAL A 21 1.04 3.42 -21.99
CA VAL A 21 2.07 4.23 -21.34
C VAL A 21 1.92 3.99 -19.84
N HIS A 22 3.03 3.87 -19.13
CA HIS A 22 2.97 3.51 -17.72
C HIS A 22 3.84 4.37 -16.81
N ARG A 23 3.50 4.30 -15.51
CA ARG A 23 4.24 4.84 -14.38
C ARG A 23 4.46 3.73 -13.37
N VAL A 24 5.59 3.79 -12.67
CA VAL A 24 6.03 2.75 -11.76
C VAL A 24 6.29 3.34 -10.38
N LEU A 25 5.79 2.67 -9.35
CA LEU A 25 6.13 2.93 -7.95
C LEU A 25 6.81 1.69 -7.37
N ASN A 26 8.07 1.86 -6.95
CA ASN A 26 8.82 0.84 -6.25
C ASN A 26 8.39 0.80 -4.78
N VAL A 27 8.03 -0.38 -4.30
CA VAL A 27 7.63 -0.61 -2.90
C VAL A 27 8.83 -1.15 -2.12
N PRO A 28 9.24 -0.48 -1.02
CA PRO A 28 10.35 -0.93 -0.17
C PRO A 28 10.10 -2.28 0.49
N ASP A 29 11.16 -2.94 0.97
CA ASP A 29 11.07 -4.19 1.72
C ASP A 29 10.16 -4.12 2.97
N ALA A 30 9.61 -5.28 3.34
CA ALA A 30 8.89 -5.48 4.59
C ALA A 30 9.77 -5.06 5.78
N GLY A 31 9.18 -4.39 6.76
CA GLY A 31 9.91 -3.92 7.93
C GLY A 31 10.69 -2.61 7.74
N SER A 32 10.68 -2.03 6.54
CA SER A 32 11.39 -0.77 6.24
C SER A 32 10.85 0.44 7.01
N GLY A 33 9.57 0.43 7.40
CA GLY A 33 8.91 1.59 8.02
C GLY A 33 8.73 2.78 7.08
N GLN A 34 9.00 2.60 5.79
CA GLN A 34 8.99 3.68 4.80
C GLN A 34 7.60 3.93 4.24
N THR A 35 7.38 5.18 3.81
CA THR A 35 6.21 5.58 3.02
C THR A 35 6.69 6.12 1.69
N VAL A 36 6.15 5.58 0.60
CA VAL A 36 6.42 6.03 -0.78
C VAL A 36 5.11 6.44 -1.45
N HIS A 37 5.17 7.33 -2.41
CA HIS A 37 4.00 7.78 -3.14
C HIS A 37 4.32 8.02 -4.61
N LEU A 38 3.28 7.98 -5.44
CA LEU A 38 3.29 8.32 -6.84
C LEU A 38 2.14 9.29 -7.10
N ASP A 39 2.46 10.52 -7.48
CA ASP A 39 1.47 11.52 -7.91
C ASP A 39 1.26 11.43 -9.43
N LEU A 40 -0.01 11.52 -9.83
CA LEU A 40 -0.51 11.30 -11.20
C LEU A 40 -1.49 12.41 -11.66
N PRO A 41 -1.24 13.71 -11.39
CA PRO A 41 -2.23 14.77 -11.66
C PRO A 41 -2.62 14.87 -13.15
N ASP A 42 -1.66 14.67 -14.04
CA ASP A 42 -1.83 14.81 -15.49
C ASP A 42 -1.81 13.47 -16.23
N PHE A 43 -1.95 12.34 -15.51
CA PHE A 43 -1.90 11.01 -16.09
C PHE A 43 -3.30 10.38 -16.08
N ALA A 44 -3.77 9.93 -17.24
CA ALA A 44 -5.05 9.25 -17.39
C ALA A 44 -4.94 7.79 -16.94
N ALA A 45 -4.78 7.59 -15.63
CA ALA A 45 -4.58 6.29 -15.01
C ALA A 45 -5.81 5.38 -15.18
N ARG A 46 -5.70 4.37 -16.04
CA ARG A 46 -6.76 3.41 -16.37
C ARG A 46 -6.63 2.12 -15.59
N GLU A 47 -5.49 1.46 -15.71
CA GLU A 47 -5.27 0.12 -15.15
C GLU A 47 -4.17 0.12 -14.09
N ILE A 48 -4.27 -0.83 -13.16
CA ILE A 48 -3.28 -1.07 -12.11
C ILE A 48 -2.83 -2.53 -12.10
N HIS A 49 -1.54 -2.75 -11.91
CA HIS A 49 -0.94 -4.06 -11.71
C HIS A 49 0.01 -3.99 -10.50
N MET A 50 -0.11 -4.94 -9.58
CA MET A 50 0.78 -5.03 -8.41
C MET A 50 1.46 -6.39 -8.37
N ILE A 51 2.78 -6.40 -8.24
CA ILE A 51 3.60 -7.61 -8.20
C ILE A 51 4.50 -7.58 -6.96
N GLY A 52 4.55 -8.68 -6.22
CA GLY A 52 5.52 -8.88 -5.14
C GLY A 52 5.39 -7.91 -3.97
N ILE A 53 4.20 -7.35 -3.71
CA ILE A 53 4.05 -6.38 -2.63
C ILE A 53 4.36 -7.07 -1.29
N PRO A 54 5.21 -6.47 -0.42
CA PRO A 54 5.56 -7.04 0.87
C PRO A 54 4.32 -7.19 1.77
N SER A 55 4.42 -8.10 2.73
CA SER A 55 3.42 -8.21 3.80
C SER A 55 3.39 -6.94 4.67
N ALA A 56 2.26 -6.70 5.33
CA ALA A 56 2.06 -5.55 6.24
C ALA A 56 2.24 -4.17 5.58
N ALA A 57 1.92 -4.05 4.29
CA ALA A 57 1.80 -2.79 3.57
C ALA A 57 0.34 -2.32 3.56
N THR A 58 0.16 -1.01 3.67
CA THR A 58 -1.11 -0.33 3.43
C THR A 58 -0.98 0.51 2.17
N ILE A 59 -1.86 0.29 1.20
CA ILE A 59 -1.88 1.01 -0.08
C ILE A 59 -3.14 1.86 -0.11
N THR A 60 -3.00 3.15 -0.39
CA THR A 60 -4.14 4.07 -0.57
C THR A 60 -4.13 4.59 -1.99
N LEU A 61 -5.26 4.46 -2.67
CA LEU A 61 -5.55 5.03 -3.99
C LEU A 61 -6.49 6.21 -3.80
N ASN A 62 -6.15 7.38 -4.34
CA ASN A 62 -6.95 8.60 -4.21
C ASN A 62 -7.29 9.18 -5.58
N SER A 63 -8.51 9.68 -5.73
CA SER A 63 -8.90 10.51 -6.87
C SER A 63 -8.02 11.76 -6.98
N LYS A 64 -7.82 12.23 -8.21
CA LYS A 64 -7.27 13.56 -8.51
C LYS A 64 -8.29 14.67 -8.25
N ASP A 65 -9.57 14.36 -8.35
CA ASP A 65 -10.64 15.28 -8.06
C ASP A 65 -10.83 15.40 -6.55
N VAL A 66 -11.04 16.61 -6.06
CA VAL A 66 -11.19 16.92 -4.64
C VAL A 66 -12.54 17.59 -4.40
N VAL A 67 -13.29 17.09 -3.41
CA VAL A 67 -14.58 17.64 -2.99
C VAL A 67 -14.49 17.92 -1.49
N ASN A 68 -14.80 19.16 -1.08
CA ASN A 68 -14.72 19.59 0.33
C ASN A 68 -13.35 19.36 1.00
N GLY A 69 -12.26 19.40 0.22
CA GLY A 69 -10.90 19.19 0.73
C GLY A 69 -10.46 17.72 0.84
N GLU A 70 -11.32 16.77 0.45
CA GLU A 70 -11.00 15.33 0.42
C GLU A 70 -11.03 14.78 -1.01
N PRO A 71 -10.27 13.73 -1.34
CA PRO A 71 -10.39 13.05 -2.63
C PRO A 71 -11.83 12.60 -2.86
N LYS A 72 -12.39 12.91 -4.04
CA LYS A 72 -13.77 12.56 -4.43
C LYS A 72 -14.08 11.09 -4.15
N TRP A 73 -13.13 10.21 -4.44
CA TRP A 73 -13.15 8.81 -4.04
C TRP A 73 -11.76 8.36 -3.58
N TRP A 74 -11.74 7.30 -2.78
CA TRP A 74 -10.51 6.67 -2.32
C TRP A 74 -10.73 5.19 -1.96
N LEU A 75 -9.65 4.40 -2.03
CA LEU A 75 -9.64 2.99 -1.68
C LEU A 75 -8.40 2.68 -0.86
N LYS A 76 -8.57 1.96 0.26
CA LYS A 76 -7.50 1.56 1.16
C LYS A 76 -7.40 0.04 1.24
N LEU A 77 -6.22 -0.45 0.90
CA LEU A 77 -5.89 -1.86 0.82
C LEU A 77 -4.84 -2.22 1.86
N LYS A 78 -4.88 -3.46 2.35
CA LYS A 78 -3.87 -4.04 3.21
C LYS A 78 -3.37 -5.35 2.62
N THR A 79 -2.06 -5.55 2.62
CA THR A 79 -1.47 -6.85 2.29
C THR A 79 -1.50 -7.77 3.51
N THR A 80 -1.95 -9.01 3.34
CA THR A 80 -2.13 -9.97 4.44
C THR A 80 -1.09 -11.11 4.46
N HIS A 81 -0.36 -11.31 3.36
CA HIS A 81 0.75 -12.25 3.27
C HIS A 81 1.75 -11.79 2.21
N GLN A 82 2.86 -12.51 2.03
CA GLN A 82 3.85 -12.26 1.00
C GLN A 82 4.03 -13.52 0.13
N PRO A 83 4.07 -13.36 -1.22
CA PRO A 83 3.84 -12.13 -1.96
C PRO A 83 2.34 -11.77 -2.01
N ALA A 84 2.04 -10.47 -2.00
CA ALA A 84 0.72 -9.97 -2.34
C ALA A 84 0.72 -9.38 -3.76
N GLU A 85 -0.32 -9.68 -4.52
CA GLU A 85 -0.42 -9.36 -5.95
C GLU A 85 -1.83 -8.88 -6.31
N LEU A 86 -1.93 -8.08 -7.36
CA LEU A 86 -3.20 -7.63 -7.91
C LEU A 86 -3.10 -7.73 -9.43
N ALA A 87 -3.93 -8.57 -10.05
CA ALA A 87 -3.92 -8.75 -11.50
C ALA A 87 -4.14 -7.41 -12.23
N LYS A 88 -3.54 -7.27 -13.42
CA LYS A 88 -3.75 -6.09 -14.26
C LYS A 88 -5.23 -5.95 -14.61
N ALA A 89 -5.87 -4.86 -14.18
CA ALA A 89 -7.24 -4.51 -14.56
C ALA A 89 -7.54 -3.02 -14.27
N ASP A 90 -8.70 -2.57 -14.73
CA ASP A 90 -9.24 -1.23 -14.53
C ASP A 90 -9.36 -0.86 -13.03
N ILE A 91 -8.86 0.33 -12.70
CA ILE A 91 -8.83 0.86 -11.33
C ILE A 91 -10.24 1.07 -10.78
N ASP A 92 -11.13 1.66 -11.57
CA ASP A 92 -12.51 1.93 -11.15
C ASP A 92 -13.27 0.63 -10.84
N GLN A 93 -12.98 -0.45 -11.57
CA GLN A 93 -13.60 -1.75 -11.31
C GLN A 93 -13.16 -2.32 -9.96
N TYR A 94 -11.88 -2.19 -9.60
CA TYR A 94 -11.41 -2.59 -8.28
C TYR A 94 -12.06 -1.78 -7.16
N VAL A 95 -12.19 -0.46 -7.34
CA VAL A 95 -12.83 0.40 -6.33
C VAL A 95 -14.31 0.12 -6.22
N ASN A 96 -15.03 -0.02 -7.33
CA ASN A 96 -16.49 -0.07 -7.34
C ASN A 96 -17.05 -1.46 -6.99
N ARG A 97 -16.35 -2.56 -7.31
CA ARG A 97 -16.86 -3.93 -7.11
C ARG A 97 -16.55 -4.55 -5.75
N ASN A 98 -15.54 -4.04 -5.06
CA ASN A 98 -15.10 -4.62 -3.79
C ASN A 98 -15.64 -3.81 -2.62
N GLU A 99 -16.21 -4.52 -1.65
CA GLU A 99 -16.71 -3.93 -0.42
C GLU A 99 -15.61 -3.85 0.63
N LYS A 100 -15.84 -3.02 1.64
CA LYS A 100 -15.00 -3.02 2.84
C LYS A 100 -14.98 -4.41 3.48
N ASP A 101 -13.84 -4.77 4.06
CA ASP A 101 -13.57 -6.04 4.74
C ASP A 101 -13.69 -7.27 3.82
N THR A 102 -13.47 -7.08 2.52
CA THR A 102 -13.45 -8.16 1.53
C THR A 102 -12.07 -8.34 0.87
N PHE A 103 -11.70 -9.59 0.64
CA PHE A 103 -10.55 -9.91 -0.18
C PHE A 103 -10.87 -9.68 -1.66
N ILE A 104 -9.98 -8.99 -2.37
CA ILE A 104 -10.11 -8.81 -3.82
C ILE A 104 -9.87 -10.15 -4.49
N ARG A 105 -10.89 -10.72 -5.15
CA ARG A 105 -10.81 -12.06 -5.76
C ARG A 105 -9.77 -12.19 -6.85
N ALA A 106 -9.51 -11.12 -7.58
CA ALA A 106 -8.49 -11.07 -8.64
C ALA A 106 -7.09 -10.69 -8.10
N GLY A 107 -6.95 -10.59 -6.78
CA GLY A 107 -5.66 -10.38 -6.11
C GLY A 107 -5.31 -11.55 -5.19
N LEU A 108 -4.03 -11.66 -4.90
CA LEU A 108 -3.49 -12.57 -3.89
C LEU A 108 -3.15 -11.74 -2.65
N GLY A 109 -3.79 -12.02 -1.51
CA GLY A 109 -3.42 -11.39 -0.25
C GLY A 109 -3.75 -9.91 -0.12
N ILE A 110 -4.70 -9.41 -0.89
CA ILE A 110 -5.16 -8.01 -0.85
C ILE A 110 -6.54 -7.93 -0.19
N LEU A 111 -6.60 -7.27 0.97
CA LEU A 111 -7.83 -6.99 1.70
C LEU A 111 -8.22 -5.51 1.53
N VAL A 112 -9.47 -5.24 1.18
CA VAL A 112 -10.03 -3.88 1.29
C VAL A 112 -10.31 -3.60 2.75
N ILE A 113 -9.60 -2.65 3.35
CA ILE A 113 -9.80 -2.30 4.77
C ILE A 113 -10.67 -1.07 4.95
N ASP A 114 -10.77 -0.21 3.93
CA ASP A 114 -11.64 0.96 3.96
C ASP A 114 -11.78 1.57 2.55
N LYS A 115 -12.84 2.33 2.30
CA LYS A 115 -13.09 3.02 1.02
C LYS A 115 -14.09 4.18 1.15
N SER A 116 -14.11 5.07 0.17
CA SER A 116 -15.17 6.08 0.02
C SER A 116 -16.52 5.45 -0.35
N LYS A 117 -17.60 6.18 -0.10
CA LYS A 117 -18.94 5.84 -0.60
C LYS A 117 -19.15 6.27 -2.05
N GLU A 118 -18.47 7.32 -2.47
CA GLU A 118 -18.53 7.80 -3.84
C GLU A 118 -17.85 6.78 -4.78
N PRO A 119 -18.49 6.48 -5.93
CA PRO A 119 -17.93 5.58 -6.92
C PRO A 119 -16.69 6.21 -7.58
N ALA A 120 -15.72 5.36 -7.92
CA ALA A 120 -14.60 5.76 -8.75
C ALA A 120 -15.04 5.93 -10.20
N GLU A 121 -14.51 6.98 -10.83
CA GLU A 121 -14.64 7.23 -12.26
C GLU A 121 -13.36 6.80 -12.97
N MET A 122 -13.48 6.35 -14.22
CA MET A 122 -12.34 5.95 -15.05
C MET A 122 -11.36 7.12 -15.20
N ASP A 123 -10.06 6.85 -15.26
CA ASP A 123 -9.00 7.83 -15.53
C ASP A 123 -8.87 8.97 -14.49
N THR A 124 -9.46 8.80 -13.30
CA THR A 124 -9.46 9.82 -12.24
C THR A 124 -8.51 9.54 -11.08
N LEU A 125 -7.73 8.45 -11.09
CA LEU A 125 -6.72 8.21 -10.05
C LEU A 125 -5.63 9.30 -10.10
N GLY A 126 -5.43 10.01 -8.99
CA GLY A 126 -4.47 11.10 -8.88
C GLY A 126 -3.26 10.81 -7.99
N LYS A 127 -3.37 9.87 -7.05
CA LYS A 127 -2.26 9.55 -6.14
C LYS A 127 -2.33 8.13 -5.61
N ILE A 128 -1.16 7.50 -5.52
CA ILE A 128 -0.95 6.26 -4.78
C ILE A 128 -0.02 6.54 -3.61
N THR A 129 -0.37 6.06 -2.43
CA THR A 129 0.51 6.08 -1.25
C THR A 129 0.65 4.67 -0.70
N VAL A 130 1.88 4.22 -0.49
CA VAL A 130 2.18 2.92 0.10
C VAL A 130 2.97 3.14 1.38
N LYS A 131 2.41 2.66 2.49
CA LYS A 131 3.07 2.65 3.80
C LYS A 131 3.42 1.21 4.17
N VAL A 132 4.70 0.93 4.35
CA VAL A 132 5.18 -0.37 4.82
C VAL A 132 5.44 -0.29 6.31
N SER A 133 4.98 -1.29 7.07
CA SER A 133 5.20 -1.33 8.52
C SER A 133 6.69 -1.46 8.85
N ALA A 134 7.13 -0.85 9.94
CA ALA A 134 8.49 -1.05 10.47
C ALA A 134 8.62 -2.47 11.04
N ALA A 135 9.84 -3.03 11.02
CA ALA A 135 10.10 -4.31 11.65
C ALA A 135 9.76 -4.20 13.14
N SER A 136 8.96 -5.14 13.65
CA SER A 136 8.68 -5.20 15.08
C SER A 136 10.01 -5.38 15.82
N HIS A 137 10.40 -4.37 16.60
CA HIS A 137 11.48 -4.54 17.56
C HIS A 137 10.92 -5.40 18.68
N VAL A 138 11.07 -6.72 18.57
CA VAL A 138 10.91 -7.59 19.74
C VAL A 138 12.09 -7.24 20.64
N PRO A 139 11.87 -6.70 21.86
CA PRO A 139 12.97 -6.49 22.78
C PRO A 139 13.69 -7.82 22.95
N SER A 140 15.02 -7.82 22.87
CA SER A 140 15.76 -9.04 23.18
C SER A 140 15.38 -9.51 24.58
N ALA A 141 15.41 -10.83 24.82
CA ALA A 141 15.16 -11.37 26.16
C ALA A 141 16.06 -10.69 27.21
N ASP A 142 17.27 -10.29 26.82
CA ASP A 142 18.20 -9.53 27.66
C ASP A 142 17.71 -8.12 28.00
N ALA A 143 17.06 -7.41 27.08
CA ALA A 143 16.49 -6.09 27.33
C ALA A 143 15.26 -6.18 28.24
N LEU A 144 14.47 -7.26 28.12
CA LEU A 144 13.34 -7.53 29.00
C LEU A 144 13.82 -7.91 30.41
N ALA A 145 14.88 -8.72 30.51
CA ALA A 145 15.50 -9.09 31.78
C ALA A 145 16.14 -7.88 32.50
N ALA A 146 16.78 -6.98 31.75
CA ALA A 146 17.36 -5.75 32.31
C ALA A 146 16.29 -4.77 32.81
N ALA A 147 15.15 -4.65 32.12
CA ALA A 147 14.05 -3.79 32.55
C ALA A 147 13.34 -4.32 33.81
N LEU A 148 13.20 -5.63 33.94
CA LEU A 148 12.65 -6.27 35.14
C LEU A 148 13.60 -6.12 36.35
N ALA A 149 14.91 -6.19 36.13
CA ALA A 149 15.91 -6.00 37.18
C ALA A 149 16.00 -4.55 37.72
N GLN A 150 15.48 -3.56 36.98
CA GLN A 150 15.44 -2.15 37.41
C GLN A 150 14.13 -1.78 38.14
N GLY A 151 13.16 -2.69 38.22
CA GLY A 151 11.86 -2.49 38.88
C GLY A 151 11.81 -2.85 40.37
N GLU A 152 12.88 -3.41 40.94
CA GLU A 152 12.97 -3.76 42.35
C GLU A 152 14.20 -3.08 42.99
N GLN A 153 14.01 -1.86 43.49
CA GLN A 153 14.71 -1.44 44.71
C GLN A 153 13.69 -0.76 45.65
N PRO A 154 13.61 -1.16 46.93
CA PRO A 154 12.72 -0.60 47.94
C PRO A 154 13.08 0.84 48.35
#